data_AF-A0A7G8H8B0-F1
#
_entry.id   AF-A0A7G8H8B0-F1
#
_cell.length_a   1.000
_cell.length_b   1.000
_cell.length_c   1.000
_cell.angle_alpha   90.00
_cell.angle_beta   90.00
_cell.angle_gamma   90.00
#
_symmetry.space_group_name_H-M   'P 1'
#
loop_
_entity.id
_entity.type
_entity.pdbx_description
1 polymer ?
#
loop_
_entity_poly.entity_id
_entity_poly.type
_entity_poly.pdbx_seq_one_letter_code
_entity_poly.pdbx_strand_id
1 'polypeptide(L)' 'MQTPRGSSIQKTEDGQFLVCNAENQCHFKRSLYLAEEELEGMEHGYAFPYATNFRKSLT' A
#
# COMPACT_ATOMS: atom_id res chain seq x y z
N MET A 1 -2.04 -7.82 -2.24
CA MET A 1 -2.32 -7.19 -3.55
C MET A 1 -1.06 -6.45 -3.98
N GLN A 2 -0.49 -6.80 -5.11
CA GLN A 2 0.69 -6.15 -5.67
C GLN A 2 0.27 -5.36 -6.93
N THR A 3 0.91 -4.22 -7.12
CA THR A 3 0.84 -3.43 -8.34
C THR A 3 1.68 -4.07 -9.46
N PRO A 4 1.54 -3.61 -10.72
CA PRO A 4 2.30 -4.12 -11.84
C PRO A 4 3.82 -4.06 -11.68
N ARG A 5 4.37 -3.07 -10.94
CA ARG A 5 5.81 -3.02 -10.65
C ARG A 5 6.17 -3.55 -9.27
N GLY A 6 5.27 -4.32 -8.66
CA GLY A 6 5.54 -5.12 -7.47
C GLY A 6 5.40 -4.38 -6.15
N SER A 7 5.02 -3.09 -6.15
CA SER A 7 4.72 -2.36 -4.91
C SER A 7 3.43 -2.86 -4.27
N SER A 8 3.33 -2.78 -2.94
CA SER A 8 2.18 -3.25 -2.18
C SER A 8 1.92 -2.43 -0.94
N ILE A 9 0.65 -2.38 -0.52
CA ILE A 9 0.24 -1.83 0.78
C ILE A 9 -0.31 -2.97 1.63
N GLN A 10 0.16 -3.03 2.88
CA GLN A 10 -0.35 -3.92 3.92
C GLN A 10 -0.81 -3.09 5.11
N LYS A 11 -1.88 -3.51 5.78
CA LYS A 11 -2.30 -2.88 7.04
C LYS A 11 -1.71 -3.67 8.20
N THR A 12 -1.07 -2.99 9.14
CA THR A 12 -0.50 -3.60 10.34
C THR A 12 -1.57 -3.77 11.43
N GLU A 13 -1.28 -4.60 12.42
CA GLU A 13 -2.17 -4.83 13.58
C GLU A 13 -2.42 -3.54 14.37
N ASP A 14 -1.41 -2.66 14.44
CA ASP A 14 -1.49 -1.34 15.09
C ASP A 14 -2.32 -0.30 14.30
N GLY A 15 -2.91 -0.70 13.17
CA GLY A 15 -3.72 0.16 12.33
C GLY A 15 -2.92 1.09 11.40
N GLN A 16 -1.60 0.91 11.32
CA GLN A 16 -0.73 1.60 10.38
C GLN A 16 -0.71 0.89 9.02
N PHE A 17 -0.08 1.51 8.03
CA PHE A 17 0.06 0.98 6.68
C PHE A 17 1.53 0.83 6.34
N LEU A 18 1.92 -0.36 5.87
CA LEU A 18 3.24 -0.67 5.37
C LEU A 18 3.19 -0.66 3.84
N VAL A 19 3.95 0.25 3.22
CA VAL A 19 4.11 0.33 1.76
C VAL A 19 5.46 -0.24 1.40
N CYS A 20 5.51 -1.30 0.62
CA CYS A 20 6.76 -1.91 0.14
C CYS A 20 6.85 -1.78 -1.37
N ASN A 21 8.04 -1.50 -1.91
CA ASN A 21 8.32 -1.59 -3.34
C ASN A 21 8.70 -3.03 -3.76
N ALA A 22 8.96 -3.27 -5.05
CA ALA A 22 9.40 -4.56 -5.58
C ALA A 22 10.72 -5.09 -4.97
N GLU A 23 11.56 -4.21 -4.44
CA GLU A 23 12.85 -4.55 -3.84
C GLU A 23 12.72 -4.83 -2.32
N ASN A 24 11.47 -4.94 -1.80
CA ASN A 24 11.17 -5.08 -0.37
C ASN A 24 11.67 -3.92 0.51
N GLN A 25 11.87 -2.74 -0.06
CA GLN A 25 12.09 -1.53 0.73
C GLN A 25 10.73 -1.01 1.19
N CYS A 26 10.52 -1.02 2.50
CA CYS A 26 9.22 -0.75 3.10
C CYS A 26 9.22 0.53 3.94
N HIS A 27 8.11 1.27 3.87
CA HIS A 27 7.87 2.51 4.58
C HIS A 27 6.55 2.46 5.35
N PHE A 28 6.58 2.84 6.62
CA PHE A 28 5.39 2.95 7.45
C PHE A 28 4.68 4.29 7.22
N LYS A 29 3.35 4.22 7.11
CA LYS A 29 2.47 5.37 6.93
C LYS A 29 1.32 5.28 7.93
N ARG A 30 0.94 6.44 8.46
CA ARG A 30 -0.09 6.59 9.51
C ARG A 30 -1.52 6.58 8.98
N SER A 31 -1.72 6.67 7.67
CA SER A 31 -3.04 6.65 7.03
C SER A 31 -2.96 5.99 5.66
N LEU A 32 -4.09 5.45 5.21
CA LEU A 32 -4.20 4.82 3.89
C LEU A 32 -3.91 5.83 2.77
N TYR A 33 -4.41 7.06 2.91
CA TYR A 33 -4.16 8.13 1.94
C TYR A 33 -2.66 8.37 1.70
N LEU A 34 -1.87 8.48 2.78
CA LEU A 34 -0.42 8.66 2.68
C LEU A 34 0.30 7.42 2.13
N ALA A 35 -0.29 6.24 2.32
CA ALA A 35 0.22 5.01 1.77
C ALA A 35 -0.03 4.91 0.26
N GLU A 36 -1.20 5.37 -0.19
CA GLU A 36 -1.56 5.45 -1.60
C GLU A 36 -0.73 6.51 -2.34
N GLU A 37 -0.51 7.70 -1.78
CA GLU A 37 0.38 8.72 -2.37
C GLU A 37 1.81 8.21 -2.56
N GLU A 38 2.36 7.53 -1.55
CA GLU A 38 3.70 6.95 -1.63
C GLU A 38 3.78 5.90 -2.74
N LEU A 39 2.79 5.01 -2.79
CA LEU A 39 2.71 3.96 -3.79
C LEU A 39 2.49 4.54 -5.20
N GLU A 40 1.73 5.62 -5.37
CA GLU A 40 1.58 6.31 -6.65
C GLU A 40 2.91 6.90 -7.11
N GLY A 41 3.69 7.48 -6.20
CA GLY A 41 5.06 7.93 -6.46
C GLY A 41 5.97 6.80 -6.91
N MET A 42 5.96 5.68 -6.17
CA MET A 42 6.67 4.44 -6.55
C MET A 42 6.14 3.84 -7.86
N GLU A 43 4.88 4.14 -8.18
CA GLU A 43 4.02 3.86 -9.34
C GLU A 43 4.25 4.70 -10.61
N HIS A 44 5.07 5.75 -10.57
CA HIS A 44 5.14 6.76 -11.65
C HIS A 44 3.74 7.29 -12.03
N GLY A 45 2.88 7.54 -11.05
CA GLY A 45 1.50 8.01 -11.26
C GLY A 45 0.48 6.91 -11.46
N TYR A 46 0.84 5.64 -11.27
CA TYR A 46 -0.12 4.54 -11.28
C TYR A 46 -0.92 4.52 -9.97
N ALA A 47 -2.12 5.08 -10.01
CA ALA A 47 -3.08 5.00 -8.92
C ALA A 47 -3.79 3.64 -8.94
N PHE A 48 -3.33 2.70 -8.11
CA PHE A 48 -4.07 1.47 -7.86
C PHE A 48 -5.11 1.71 -6.75
N PRO A 49 -6.38 1.34 -6.93
CA PRO A 49 -7.41 1.58 -5.92
C PRO A 49 -7.26 0.57 -4.77
N TYR A 50 -6.37 0.86 -3.82
CA TYR A 50 -6.20 0.04 -2.62
C TYR A 50 -7.36 0.24 -1.63
N ALA A 51 -7.95 1.44 -1.57
CA ALA A 51 -9.16 1.73 -0.78
C ALA A 51 -10.35 0.79 -1.02
N THR A 52 -10.48 0.19 -2.21
CA THR A 52 -11.55 -0.79 -2.50
C THR A 52 -11.14 -2.23 -2.21
N ASN A 53 -9.83 -2.50 -2.04
CA ASN A 53 -9.26 -3.84 -1.91
C ASN A 53 -8.81 -4.21 -0.48
N PHE A 54 -8.75 -3.24 0.45
CA PHE A 54 -8.78 -3.55 1.88
C PHE A 54 -10.18 -4.02 2.30
N ARG A 55 -10.71 -5.07 1.66
CA ARG A 55 -11.78 -5.85 2.27
C ARG A 55 -11.19 -6.40 3.56
N LYS A 56 -11.81 -6.04 4.70
CA LYS A 56 -11.61 -6.76 5.96
C LYS A 56 -11.59 -8.25 5.61
N SER A 57 -10.47 -8.93 5.85
CA SER A 57 -10.53 -10.37 6.05
C SER A 57 -11.40 -10.55 7.28
N LEU A 58 -12.71 -10.71 7.08
CA LEU A 58 -13.59 -11.27 8.09
C LEU A 58 -13.21 -12.74 8.15
N THR A 59 -12.26 -13.04 9.04
CA THR A 59 -12.04 -14.38 9.56
C THR A 59 -12.33 -14.36 11.04
#